data_AF-A0A7X6HB18-F1
#
_entry.id   AF-A0A7X6HB18-F1
#
_cell.length_a   1.000
_cell.length_b   1.000
_cell.length_c   1.000
_cell.angle_alpha   90.00
_cell.angle_beta   90.00
_cell.angle_gamma   90.00
#
_symmetry.space_group_name_H-M   'P 1'
#
loop_
_entity.id
_entity.type
_entity.pdbx_description
1 polymer ?
#
loop_
_entity_poly.entity_id
_entity_poly.type
_entity_poly.pdbx_seq_one_letter_code
_entity_poly.pdbx_strand_id
1 'polypeptide(L)'
;MNQQGAVYEYPLAAGLSVSFQRYLYPAAAVLDALPTSLGALPVCPAGPERILLPSPAGEAFWIGFLPTPGASADVGILAATGSGGWLDAVGGQPAGTDRPQAWLAVPPALRLPGITATGGGWLPFARQAPVPHAPSCTGLLLVLRQSREGGGRLHVALADEDEFRSVCGVPLPPPDPGAAYGGWRLP
;
A
#
# COMPACT_ATOMS: atom_id res chain seq x y z
N MET A 1 -4.79 18.74 19.14
CA MET A 1 -4.82 17.56 18.26
C MET A 1 -4.31 16.39 19.06
N ASN A 2 -5.12 15.35 19.28
CA ASN A 2 -4.66 14.12 19.91
C ASN A 2 -3.75 13.41 18.92
N GLN A 3 -2.46 13.30 19.22
CA GLN A 3 -1.52 12.50 18.44
C GLN A 3 -1.86 11.03 18.70
N GLN A 4 -2.57 10.40 17.78
CA GLN A 4 -2.65 8.94 17.76
C GLN A 4 -1.31 8.44 17.20
N GLY A 5 -0.58 7.67 18.01
CA GLY A 5 0.73 7.14 17.61
C GLY A 5 0.63 6.27 16.35
N ALA A 6 1.76 6.08 15.68
CA ALA A 6 1.82 5.23 14.51
C ALA A 6 1.47 3.77 14.83
N VAL A 7 0.79 3.12 13.88
CA VAL A 7 0.44 1.70 13.91
C VAL A 7 1.04 1.02 12.67
N TYR A 8 1.22 -0.30 12.69
CA TYR A 8 1.74 -1.06 11.53
C TYR A 8 0.65 -1.79 10.75
N GLU A 9 -0.55 -1.85 11.32
CA GLU A 9 -1.74 -2.44 10.74
C GLU A 9 -2.89 -1.45 10.88
N TYR A 10 -3.69 -1.29 9.82
CA TYR A 10 -4.85 -0.41 9.82
C TYR A 10 -6.12 -1.17 9.43
N PRO A 11 -7.21 -1.05 10.21
CA PRO A 11 -8.48 -1.71 9.87
C PRO A 11 -9.09 -1.09 8.60
N LEU A 12 -9.32 -1.90 7.59
CA LEU A 12 -9.97 -1.49 6.34
C LEU A 12 -11.48 -1.72 6.40
N ALA A 13 -11.92 -2.82 7.02
CA ALA A 13 -13.31 -3.11 7.37
C ALA A 13 -13.38 -4.14 8.50
N ALA A 14 -14.60 -4.49 8.92
CA ALA A 14 -14.81 -5.58 9.85
C ALA A 14 -14.13 -6.86 9.34
N GLY A 15 -13.20 -7.41 10.13
CA GLY A 15 -12.48 -8.63 9.81
C GLY A 15 -11.40 -8.50 8.73
N LEU A 16 -11.04 -7.30 8.27
CA LEU A 16 -9.95 -7.10 7.32
C LEU A 16 -9.08 -5.88 7.68
N SER A 17 -7.79 -6.13 7.85
CA SER A 17 -6.77 -5.08 8.05
C SER A 17 -5.76 -5.07 6.91
N VAL A 18 -5.04 -3.95 6.77
CA VAL A 18 -3.93 -3.79 5.82
C VAL A 18 -2.63 -3.45 6.53
N SER A 19 -1.52 -3.92 5.99
CA SER A 19 -0.16 -3.50 6.36
C SER A 19 0.65 -3.14 5.12
N PHE A 20 1.69 -2.33 5.29
CA PHE A 20 2.57 -1.90 4.21
C PHE A 20 3.99 -2.33 4.53
N GLN A 21 4.69 -2.87 3.56
CA GLN A 21 5.99 -3.52 3.79
C GLN A 21 6.99 -2.95 2.80
N ARG A 22 8.09 -2.40 3.31
CA ARG A 22 9.09 -1.73 2.49
C ARG A 22 10.12 -2.68 1.94
N TYR A 23 10.74 -2.28 0.83
CA TYR A 23 11.90 -2.92 0.23
C TYR A 23 12.68 -1.87 -0.55
N LEU A 24 13.97 -2.13 -0.82
CA LEU A 24 14.78 -1.24 -1.66
C LEU A 24 14.26 -1.22 -3.09
N TYR A 25 14.51 -0.13 -3.81
CA TYR A 25 14.18 -0.08 -5.23
C TYR A 25 14.73 -1.29 -5.99
N PRO A 26 13.88 -1.94 -6.80
CA PRO A 26 14.33 -3.03 -7.63
C PRO A 26 15.30 -2.47 -8.68
N ALA A 27 16.33 -3.25 -9.02
CA ALA A 27 17.23 -2.90 -10.11
C ALA A 27 16.50 -2.86 -11.46
N ALA A 28 15.47 -3.69 -11.62
CA ALA A 28 14.57 -3.68 -12.76
C ALA A 28 13.29 -2.90 -12.46
N ALA A 29 12.68 -2.30 -13.49
CA ALA A 29 11.42 -1.57 -13.37
C ALA A 29 10.25 -2.44 -12.88
N VAL A 30 10.27 -3.71 -13.29
CA VAL A 30 9.19 -4.68 -13.12
C VAL A 30 9.66 -5.76 -12.16
N LEU A 31 8.86 -6.00 -11.14
CA LEU A 31 8.98 -7.10 -10.19
C LEU A 31 8.39 -8.37 -10.82
N ASP A 32 9.14 -9.46 -10.79
CA ASP A 32 8.71 -10.80 -11.22
C ASP A 32 8.24 -11.68 -10.04
N ALA A 33 8.66 -11.34 -8.83
CA ALA A 33 8.27 -11.97 -7.58
C ALA A 33 8.01 -10.94 -6.48
N LEU A 34 7.41 -11.38 -5.37
CA LEU A 34 7.25 -10.54 -4.18
C LEU A 34 8.63 -10.17 -3.59
N PRO A 35 8.95 -8.88 -3.42
CA PRO A 35 10.24 -8.47 -2.84
C PRO A 35 10.37 -8.86 -1.36
N THR A 36 11.60 -9.15 -0.94
CA THR A 36 11.93 -9.33 0.48
C THR A 36 11.63 -8.06 1.26
N SER A 37 10.79 -8.17 2.29
CA SER A 37 10.49 -7.05 3.19
C SER A 37 11.70 -6.68 4.03
N LEU A 38 11.92 -5.39 4.21
CA LEU A 38 12.88 -4.77 5.13
C LEU A 38 12.18 -4.16 6.35
N GLY A 39 10.97 -4.65 6.64
CA GLY A 39 10.13 -4.25 7.77
C GLY A 39 8.81 -3.63 7.35
N ALA A 40 7.86 -3.65 8.29
CA ALA A 40 6.59 -2.96 8.14
C ALA A 40 6.79 -1.45 8.22
N LEU A 41 6.09 -0.71 7.36
CA LEU A 41 6.02 0.74 7.43
C LEU A 41 4.95 1.14 8.45
N PRO A 42 5.27 2.07 9.37
CA PRO A 42 4.26 2.67 10.24
C PRO A 42 3.28 3.50 9.41
N VAL A 43 2.03 3.57 9.85
CA VAL A 43 0.99 4.47 9.30
C VAL A 43 0.38 5.30 10.42
N CYS A 44 -0.08 6.49 10.07
CA CYS A 44 -0.73 7.40 11.01
C CYS A 44 -2.13 7.74 10.53
N PRO A 45 -3.15 7.66 11.40
CA PRO A 45 -4.46 8.20 11.10
C PRO A 45 -4.37 9.70 10.80
N ALA A 46 -4.84 10.10 9.61
CA ALA A 46 -4.88 11.50 9.15
C ALA A 46 -6.31 12.05 9.05
N GLY A 47 -7.30 11.27 9.49
CA GLY A 47 -8.71 11.61 9.50
C GLY A 47 -9.60 10.38 9.28
N PRO A 48 -10.92 10.56 9.15
CA PRO A 48 -11.81 9.49 8.74
C PRO A 48 -11.36 8.92 7.39
N GLU A 49 -11.22 7.60 7.31
CA GLU A 49 -10.84 6.88 6.08
C GLU A 49 -9.54 7.37 5.44
N ARG A 50 -8.64 7.98 6.23
CA ARG A 50 -7.40 8.59 5.74
C ARG A 50 -6.23 8.20 6.63
N ILE A 51 -5.18 7.70 6.00
CA ILE A 51 -3.89 7.44 6.64
C ILE A 51 -2.75 8.10 5.88
N LEU A 52 -1.69 8.42 6.60
CA LEU A 52 -0.40 8.81 6.06
C LEU A 52 0.56 7.62 6.13
N LEU A 53 1.24 7.33 5.02
CA LEU A 53 2.24 6.26 4.90
C LEU A 53 3.57 6.89 4.45
N PRO A 54 4.70 6.61 5.10
CA PRO A 54 5.99 7.10 4.65
C PRO A 54 6.44 6.30 3.42
N SER A 55 6.96 7.01 2.42
CA SER A 55 7.63 6.45 1.25
C SER A 55 9.02 7.11 1.13
N PRO A 56 10.04 6.56 1.80
CA PRO A 56 11.40 7.10 1.73
C PRO A 56 11.96 7.08 0.31
N ALA A 57 12.93 7.95 0.04
CA ALA A 57 13.66 7.91 -1.23
C ALA A 57 14.47 6.60 -1.32
N GLY A 58 14.50 5.98 -2.50
CA GLY A 58 15.21 4.71 -2.70
C GLY A 58 14.45 3.46 -2.21
N GLU A 59 13.26 3.63 -1.64
CA GLU A 59 12.43 2.55 -1.12
C GLU A 59 11.05 2.52 -1.79
N ALA A 60 10.56 1.32 -2.03
CA ALA A 60 9.21 1.04 -2.48
C ALA A 60 8.49 0.18 -1.43
N PHE A 61 7.19 -0.05 -1.61
CA PHE A 61 6.42 -0.89 -0.69
C PHE A 61 5.39 -1.76 -1.40
N TRP A 62 4.99 -2.84 -0.73
CA TRP A 62 3.88 -3.68 -1.13
C TRP A 62 2.81 -3.73 -0.04
N ILE A 63 1.59 -4.11 -0.42
CA ILE A 63 0.43 -4.12 0.48
C ILE A 63 0.17 -5.55 0.94
N GLY A 64 0.11 -5.77 2.25
CA GLY A 64 -0.34 -7.02 2.87
C GLY A 64 -1.79 -6.89 3.35
N PHE A 65 -2.58 -7.93 3.13
CA PHE A 65 -3.96 -8.04 3.60
C PHE A 65 -4.06 -9.10 4.70
N LEU A 66 -4.73 -8.74 5.79
CA LEU A 66 -4.81 -9.53 7.03
C LEU A 66 -6.29 -9.82 7.33
N PRO A 67 -6.93 -10.78 6.63
CA PRO A 67 -8.30 -11.18 6.95
C PRO A 67 -8.33 -12.01 8.24
N THR A 68 -9.31 -11.75 9.10
CA THR A 68 -9.63 -12.66 10.20
C THR A 68 -10.18 -13.98 9.64
N PRO A 69 -10.07 -15.12 10.35
CA PRO A 69 -10.61 -16.39 9.89
C PRO A 69 -12.09 -16.28 9.49
N GLY A 70 -12.41 -16.70 8.26
CA GLY A 70 -13.77 -16.65 7.70
C GLY A 70 -14.16 -15.34 7.03
N ALA A 71 -13.39 -14.26 7.18
CA ALA A 71 -13.62 -13.01 6.47
C ALA A 71 -13.17 -13.12 5.00
N SER A 72 -13.96 -12.52 4.11
CA SER A 72 -13.59 -12.37 2.70
C SER A 72 -14.04 -11.01 2.15
N ALA A 73 -13.26 -10.47 1.22
CA ALA A 73 -13.55 -9.22 0.57
C ALA A 73 -12.96 -9.17 -0.84
N ASP A 74 -13.58 -8.38 -1.71
CA ASP A 74 -12.99 -7.93 -2.97
C ASP A 74 -12.41 -6.53 -2.75
N VAL A 75 -11.11 -6.37 -2.94
CA VAL A 75 -10.39 -5.10 -2.76
C VAL A 75 -9.95 -4.58 -4.13
N GLY A 76 -10.38 -3.37 -4.48
CA GLY A 76 -9.83 -2.62 -5.60
C GLY A 76 -8.85 -1.56 -5.09
N ILE A 77 -7.73 -1.39 -5.78
CA ILE A 77 -6.69 -0.43 -5.40
C ILE A 77 -6.41 0.50 -6.57
N LEU A 78 -6.55 1.80 -6.35
CA LEU A 78 -6.13 2.83 -7.30
C LEU A 78 -4.88 3.51 -6.78
N ALA A 79 -3.88 3.70 -7.66
CA ALA A 79 -2.68 4.46 -7.37
C ALA A 79 -2.76 5.84 -8.04
N ALA A 80 -2.71 6.90 -7.23
CA ALA A 80 -2.62 8.27 -7.74
C ALA A 80 -1.22 8.47 -8.30
N THR A 81 -1.11 8.98 -9.53
CA THR A 81 0.18 9.21 -10.18
C THR A 81 0.68 10.63 -9.94
N GLY A 82 1.99 10.83 -9.95
CA GLY A 82 2.58 12.19 -9.90
C GLY A 82 2.19 13.10 -11.07
N SER A 83 1.69 12.53 -12.16
CA SER A 83 1.13 13.26 -13.31
C SER A 83 -0.33 13.71 -13.12
N GLY A 84 -0.97 13.40 -11.99
CA GLY A 84 -2.33 13.84 -11.66
C GLY A 84 -3.46 12.91 -12.12
N GLY A 85 -3.15 11.66 -12.46
CA GLY A 85 -4.14 10.64 -12.84
C GLY A 85 -4.23 9.49 -11.84
N TRP A 86 -5.01 8.46 -12.20
CA TRP A 86 -5.10 7.22 -11.45
C TRP A 86 -4.73 6.02 -12.32
N LEU A 87 -4.07 5.03 -11.73
CA LEU A 87 -3.88 3.70 -12.28
C LEU A 87 -4.66 2.70 -11.43
N ASP A 88 -5.38 1.79 -12.05
CA ASP A 88 -5.88 0.60 -11.36
C ASP A 88 -4.70 -0.33 -11.09
N ALA A 89 -4.32 -0.50 -9.82
CA ALA A 89 -3.15 -1.26 -9.46
C ALA A 89 -3.33 -2.77 -9.68
N VAL A 90 -4.56 -3.27 -9.63
CA VAL A 90 -4.86 -4.69 -9.83
C VAL A 90 -4.86 -5.02 -11.32
N GLY A 91 -5.48 -4.16 -12.13
CA GLY A 91 -5.61 -4.35 -13.58
C GLY A 91 -4.45 -3.78 -14.42
N GLY A 92 -3.66 -2.87 -13.86
CA GLY A 92 -2.54 -2.22 -14.53
C GLY A 92 -2.91 -1.13 -15.53
N GLN A 93 -4.20 -0.78 -15.62
CA GLN A 93 -4.71 0.16 -16.63
C GLN A 93 -4.99 1.55 -16.03
N PRO A 94 -4.91 2.62 -16.83
CA PRO A 94 -5.41 3.93 -16.41
C PRO A 94 -6.86 3.88 -15.94
N ALA A 95 -7.13 4.51 -14.80
CA ALA A 95 -8.47 4.68 -14.25
C ALA A 95 -8.93 6.12 -14.50
N GLY A 96 -10.03 6.28 -15.25
CA GLY A 96 -10.63 7.58 -15.53
C GLY A 96 -11.49 8.13 -14.39
N THR A 97 -11.69 7.36 -13.32
CA THR A 97 -12.52 7.72 -12.16
C THR A 97 -11.89 7.17 -10.88
N ASP A 98 -12.45 7.54 -9.73
CA ASP A 98 -12.10 7.00 -8.40
C ASP A 98 -12.68 5.59 -8.13
N ARG A 99 -13.00 4.84 -9.19
CA ARG A 99 -13.56 3.48 -9.13
C ARG A 99 -12.61 2.45 -9.73
N PRO A 100 -12.25 1.40 -8.98
CA PRO A 100 -11.52 0.26 -9.50
C PRO A 100 -12.27 -0.48 -10.61
N GLN A 101 -11.56 -0.82 -11.67
CA GLN A 101 -12.01 -1.66 -12.78
C GLN A 101 -11.68 -3.14 -12.50
N ALA A 102 -10.57 -3.41 -11.81
CA ALA A 102 -10.17 -4.73 -11.38
C ALA A 102 -10.24 -4.87 -9.85
N TRP A 103 -10.42 -6.11 -9.40
CA TRP A 103 -10.71 -6.44 -8.02
C TRP A 103 -9.89 -7.65 -7.60
N LEU A 104 -9.27 -7.56 -6.42
CA LEU A 104 -8.46 -8.58 -5.81
C LEU A 104 -9.28 -9.31 -4.74
N ALA A 105 -9.52 -10.61 -4.91
CA ALA A 105 -10.19 -11.43 -3.91
C ALA A 105 -9.25 -11.74 -2.73
N VAL A 106 -9.65 -11.34 -1.52
CA VAL A 106 -8.91 -11.52 -0.27
C VAL A 106 -9.77 -12.31 0.71
N PRO A 107 -9.45 -13.58 1.02
CA PRO A 107 -8.47 -14.47 0.38
C PRO A 107 -8.88 -14.90 -1.05
N PRO A 108 -7.96 -15.48 -1.87
CA PRO A 108 -6.63 -16.00 -1.51
C PRO A 108 -5.46 -15.02 -1.69
N ALA A 109 -5.66 -13.87 -2.34
CA ALA A 109 -4.57 -12.95 -2.62
C ALA A 109 -4.27 -12.04 -1.43
N LEU A 110 -3.45 -12.54 -0.51
CA LEU A 110 -3.13 -11.82 0.74
C LEU A 110 -2.11 -10.70 0.59
N ARG A 111 -1.61 -10.45 -0.63
CA ARG A 111 -0.56 -9.49 -0.90
C ARG A 111 -0.73 -8.88 -2.30
N LEU A 112 -0.36 -7.61 -2.45
CA LEU A 112 -0.20 -6.95 -3.75
C LEU A 112 1.21 -6.34 -3.84
N PRO A 113 2.13 -6.91 -4.66
CA PRO A 113 3.50 -6.42 -4.78
C PRO A 113 3.62 -5.00 -5.34
N GLY A 114 2.67 -4.58 -6.17
CA GLY A 114 2.74 -3.33 -6.92
C GLY A 114 1.55 -3.16 -7.88
N ILE A 115 1.70 -2.26 -8.84
CA ILE A 115 0.76 -2.04 -9.95
C ILE A 115 1.04 -3.07 -11.04
N THR A 116 0.06 -3.86 -11.45
CA THR A 116 0.23 -4.83 -12.54
C THR A 116 0.80 -4.17 -13.80
N ALA A 117 1.86 -4.73 -14.38
CA ALA A 117 2.52 -4.18 -15.56
C ALA A 117 1.98 -4.79 -16.87
N THR A 118 1.96 -4.01 -17.95
CA THR A 118 1.69 -4.53 -19.31
C THR A 118 2.83 -5.46 -19.72
N GLY A 119 2.55 -6.77 -19.78
CA GLY A 119 3.57 -7.80 -20.05
C GLY A 119 3.85 -8.75 -18.88
N GLY A 120 3.19 -8.54 -17.73
CA GLY A 120 3.33 -9.37 -16.54
C GLY A 120 4.24 -8.73 -15.49
N GLY A 121 4.19 -9.26 -14.27
CA GLY A 121 4.87 -8.69 -13.12
C GLY A 121 4.21 -7.40 -12.60
N TRP A 122 4.95 -6.65 -11.79
CA TRP A 122 4.44 -5.46 -11.10
C TRP A 122 5.41 -4.28 -11.14
N LEU A 123 4.89 -3.09 -11.40
CA LEU A 123 5.58 -1.83 -11.15
C LEU A 123 5.47 -1.50 -9.65
N PRO A 124 6.55 -1.09 -8.99
CA PRO A 124 6.58 -0.82 -7.56
C PRO A 124 5.71 0.37 -7.15
N PHE A 125 5.12 0.33 -5.94
CA PHE A 125 4.54 1.53 -5.32
C PHE A 125 5.65 2.36 -4.67
N ALA A 126 5.90 3.56 -5.18
CA ALA A 126 6.89 4.47 -4.62
C ALA A 126 6.56 5.93 -4.96
N ARG A 127 6.86 6.86 -4.04
CA ARG A 127 6.68 8.30 -4.29
C ARG A 127 7.55 8.81 -5.42
N GLN A 128 8.77 8.31 -5.51
CA GLN A 128 9.68 8.59 -6.61
C GLN A 128 9.72 7.38 -7.54
N ALA A 129 9.69 7.63 -8.84
CA ALA A 129 9.83 6.57 -9.82
C ALA A 129 11.23 5.93 -9.68
N PRO A 130 11.35 4.61 -9.43
CA PRO A 130 12.65 3.96 -9.29
C PRO A 130 13.45 3.94 -10.60
N VAL A 131 12.75 4.05 -11.74
CA VAL A 131 13.33 4.16 -13.08
C VAL A 131 12.44 5.06 -13.95
N PRO A 132 12.94 5.64 -15.06
CA PRO A 132 12.20 6.64 -15.85
C PRO A 132 10.82 6.20 -16.39
N HIS A 133 10.57 4.90 -16.54
CA HIS A 133 9.32 4.37 -17.09
C HIS A 133 8.35 3.85 -16.02
N ALA A 134 8.76 3.82 -14.75
CA ALA A 134 7.88 3.48 -13.65
C ALA A 134 7.06 4.72 -13.23
N PRO A 135 5.77 4.57 -12.87
CA PRO A 135 4.98 5.68 -12.37
C PRO A 135 5.48 6.09 -10.97
N SER A 136 5.54 7.39 -10.72
CA SER A 136 5.53 7.90 -9.34
C SER A 136 4.12 7.78 -8.78
N CYS A 137 4.01 7.36 -7.52
CA CYS A 137 2.75 7.20 -6.80
C CYS A 137 2.66 8.26 -5.70
N THR A 138 1.62 9.09 -5.68
CA THR A 138 1.45 10.12 -4.63
C THR A 138 0.50 9.68 -3.52
N GLY A 139 -0.26 8.61 -3.76
CA GLY A 139 -1.25 8.09 -2.84
C GLY A 139 -1.94 6.85 -3.39
N LEU A 140 -2.66 6.16 -2.51
CA LEU A 140 -3.52 5.05 -2.88
C LEU A 140 -4.95 5.34 -2.44
N LEU A 141 -5.90 4.75 -3.15
CA LEU A 141 -7.27 4.60 -2.72
C LEU A 141 -7.60 3.10 -2.73
N LEU A 142 -7.80 2.54 -1.55
CA LEU A 142 -8.31 1.19 -1.37
C LEU A 142 -9.83 1.27 -1.27
N VAL A 143 -10.53 0.46 -2.05
CA VAL A 143 -11.99 0.38 -2.09
C VAL A 143 -12.38 -1.07 -1.86
N LEU A 144 -13.30 -1.30 -0.93
CA LEU A 144 -13.96 -2.59 -0.79
C LEU A 144 -15.21 -2.60 -1.65
N ARG A 145 -15.38 -3.67 -2.43
CA ARG A 145 -16.62 -3.89 -3.15
C ARG A 145 -17.71 -4.07 -2.11
N GLN A 146 -18.81 -3.35 -2.26
CA GLN A 146 -19.90 -3.42 -1.28
C GLN A 146 -20.32 -4.88 -1.04
N SER A 147 -20.14 -5.34 0.20
CA SER A 147 -20.69 -6.59 0.69
C SER A 147 -21.92 -6.31 1.56
N ARG A 148 -22.57 -7.36 2.06
CA ARG A 148 -23.68 -7.22 3.02
C ARG A 148 -23.29 -6.49 4.31
N GLU A 149 -22.00 -6.42 4.62
CA GLU A 149 -21.47 -5.80 5.84
C GLU A 149 -21.08 -4.31 5.65
N GLY A 150 -21.29 -3.77 4.44
CA GLY A 150 -20.95 -2.39 4.08
C GLY A 150 -19.77 -2.31 3.12
N GLY A 151 -19.69 -1.20 2.38
CA GLY A 151 -18.48 -0.82 1.63
C GLY A 151 -17.53 -0.04 2.53
N GLY A 152 -16.24 -0.11 2.24
CA GLY A 152 -15.21 0.68 2.92
C GLY A 152 -14.31 1.36 1.90
N ARG A 153 -13.82 2.56 2.23
CA ARG A 153 -12.80 3.27 1.45
C ARG A 153 -11.69 3.69 2.40
N LEU A 154 -10.45 3.63 1.91
CA LEU A 154 -9.28 4.10 2.62
C LEU A 154 -8.37 4.86 1.66
N HIS A 155 -8.18 6.13 1.95
CA HIS A 155 -7.20 6.97 1.30
C HIS A 155 -5.87 6.87 2.03
N VAL A 156 -4.82 6.56 1.29
CA VAL A 156 -3.44 6.50 1.77
C VAL A 156 -2.68 7.62 1.10
N ALA A 157 -2.27 8.64 1.85
CA ALA A 157 -1.37 9.66 1.35
C ALA A 157 0.08 9.20 1.54
N LEU A 158 0.93 9.39 0.54
CA LEU A 158 2.36 9.08 0.65
C LEU A 158 3.16 10.32 1.03
N ALA A 159 3.89 10.23 2.14
CA ALA A 159 4.73 11.30 2.66
C ALA A 159 6.21 10.96 2.52
N ASP A 160 7.07 11.98 2.53
CA ASP A 160 8.50 11.74 2.79
C ASP A 160 8.76 11.53 4.29
N GLU A 161 10.00 11.20 4.65
CA GLU A 161 10.35 10.90 6.04
C GLU A 161 10.16 12.12 6.95
N ASP A 162 10.52 13.32 6.47
CA ASP A 162 10.43 14.55 7.24
C ASP A 162 8.97 14.97 7.44
N GLU A 163 8.16 14.89 6.38
CA GLU A 163 6.71 15.12 6.41
C GLU A 163 6.02 14.12 7.34
N PHE A 164 6.32 12.83 7.19
CA PHE A 164 5.74 11.79 8.06
C PHE A 164 6.10 12.05 9.52
N ARG A 165 7.37 12.30 9.84
CA ARG A 165 7.82 12.60 11.20
C ARG A 165 7.15 13.86 11.76
N SER A 166 7.00 14.89 10.94
CA SER A 166 6.35 16.16 11.31
C SER A 166 4.88 15.96 11.68
N VAL A 167 4.14 15.17 10.89
CA VAL A 167 2.70 14.93 11.10
C VAL A 167 2.45 13.91 12.20
N CYS A 168 3.24 12.83 12.23
CA CYS A 168 3.01 11.69 13.11
C CYS A 168 3.71 11.77 14.46
N GLY A 169 4.71 12.63 14.60
CA GLY A 169 5.53 12.73 15.81
C GLY A 169 6.40 11.51 16.11
N VAL A 170 6.53 10.57 15.17
CA VAL A 170 7.37 9.37 15.31
C VAL A 170 8.43 9.30 14.20
N PRO A 171 9.66 8.85 14.50
CA PRO A 171 10.65 8.58 13.47
C PRO A 171 10.30 7.31 12.70
N LEU A 172 10.75 7.25 11.45
CA LEU A 172 10.72 6.01 10.68
C LEU A 172 11.84 5.07 11.16
N PRO A 173 11.57 3.82 11.55
CA PRO A 173 12.63 2.87 11.88
C PRO A 173 13.54 2.62 10.66
N PRO A 174 14.85 2.41 10.83
CA PRO A 174 15.74 2.11 9.70
C PRO A 174 15.36 0.77 9.03
N PRO A 175 15.58 0.59 7.71
CA PRO A 175 15.40 -0.68 7.04
C PRO A 175 16.23 -1.78 7.69
N ASP A 176 15.61 -2.92 7.96
CA ASP A 176 16.26 -4.04 8.64
C ASP A 176 16.12 -5.31 7.76
N PRO A 177 17.22 -5.78 7.13
CA PRO A 177 17.23 -7.02 6.37
C PRO A 177 16.92 -8.27 7.21
N GLY A 178 17.15 -8.20 8.52
CA GLY A 178 16.76 -9.21 9.50
C GLY A 178 15.32 -9.07 9.97
N ALA A 179 14.68 -7.92 9.73
CA ALA A 179 13.24 -7.71 9.91
C ALA A 179 12.41 -8.30 8.77
N ALA A 180 12.89 -9.40 8.18
CA ALA A 180 12.07 -10.37 7.49
C ALA A 180 11.10 -10.96 8.52
N TYR A 181 10.05 -10.20 8.88
CA TYR A 181 9.14 -10.54 9.94
C TYR A 181 9.84 -10.79 11.29
N GLY A 182 9.99 -9.74 12.10
CA GLY A 182 10.19 -9.88 13.55
C GLY A 182 8.98 -10.49 14.29
N GLY A 183 8.40 -11.60 13.80
CA GLY A 183 7.31 -12.34 14.44
C GLY A 183 5.87 -11.91 14.11
N TRP A 184 5.63 -10.94 13.21
CA TRP A 184 4.30 -10.33 13.04
C TRP A 184 3.47 -10.79 11.84
N ARG A 185 3.31 -12.12 11.65
CA ARG A 185 2.25 -12.78 10.84
C ARG A 185 1.82 -12.16 9.49
N LEU A 186 2.41 -12.64 8.41
CA LEU A 186 1.67 -12.86 7.17
C LEU A 186 1.81 -14.35 6.90
N PRO A 187 0.69 -15.08 6.69
CA PRO A 187 0.74 -16.49 6.37
C PRO A 187 1.46 -16.74 5.04
#